data_AF-A0A7V9RBC3-F1
#
_entry.id   AF-A0A7V9RBC3-F1
#
_cell.length_a   1.000
_cell.length_b   1.000
_cell.length_c   1.000
_cell.angle_alpha   90.00
_cell.angle_beta   90.00
_cell.angle_gamma   90.00
#
_symmetry.space_group_name_H-M   'P 1'
#
loop_
_entity.id
_entity.type
_entity.pdbx_description
1 polymer ?
#
loop_
_entity_poly.entity_id
_entity_poly.type
_entity_poly.pdbx_seq_one_letter_code
_entity_poly.pdbx_strand_id
1 'polypeptide(L)'
;MKYALIPLAIASTATLASADPKPAPTGKITGTVIFDGVPPVRKDLKRDTDPYCAKNPALADDVIVTKGKLKDVFVRIKNVPAGRITAPPAPVIDQRDCTYSPRVIGVAPGAKIAIRNSDGTFHNVNGSVSGKLLWNKPMAAKDPDLALDAGAKPGEVIDVVCNVHPWM
;
A
#
# COMPACT_ATOMS: atom_id res chain seq x y z
N MET A 1 -4.51 30.01 -79.30
CA MET A 1 -5.03 29.76 -77.94
C MET A 1 -4.81 28.29 -77.62
N LYS A 2 -3.85 27.97 -76.73
CA LYS A 2 -3.50 26.58 -76.34
C LYS A 2 -4.15 26.30 -74.98
N TYR A 3 -5.06 25.33 -74.91
CA TYR A 3 -5.62 24.84 -73.65
C TYR A 3 -4.74 23.68 -73.15
N ALA A 4 -4.16 23.85 -71.96
CA ALA A 4 -3.42 22.82 -71.26
C ALA A 4 -4.37 22.09 -70.29
N LEU A 5 -4.49 20.77 -70.43
CA LEU A 5 -5.17 19.91 -69.47
C LEU A 5 -4.17 19.51 -68.38
N ILE A 6 -4.45 19.89 -67.13
CA ILE A 6 -3.70 19.46 -65.95
C ILE A 6 -4.48 18.29 -65.33
N PRO A 7 -3.92 17.07 -65.24
CA PRO A 7 -4.57 15.98 -64.53
C PRO A 7 -4.42 16.18 -63.03
N LEU A 8 -5.54 16.19 -62.32
CA LEU A 8 -5.60 16.25 -60.86
C LEU A 8 -5.37 14.82 -60.31
N ALA A 9 -4.20 14.56 -59.75
CA ALA A 9 -3.92 13.30 -59.06
C ALA A 9 -4.50 13.37 -57.63
N ILE A 10 -5.51 12.55 -57.35
CA ILE A 10 -6.07 12.38 -56.01
C ILE A 10 -5.23 11.31 -55.29
N ALA A 11 -4.37 11.73 -54.37
CA ALA A 11 -3.68 10.83 -53.46
C ALA A 11 -4.64 10.44 -52.32
N SER A 12 -5.09 9.18 -52.31
CA SER A 12 -5.84 8.61 -51.18
C SER A 12 -4.86 8.15 -50.12
N THR A 13 -4.78 8.86 -48.99
CA THR A 13 -4.07 8.40 -47.80
C THR A 13 -4.96 7.41 -47.05
N ALA A 14 -4.67 6.12 -47.19
CA ALA A 14 -5.29 5.10 -46.36
C ALA A 14 -4.82 5.27 -44.91
N THR A 15 -5.70 5.72 -44.03
CA THR A 15 -5.49 5.67 -42.59
C THR A 15 -5.60 4.21 -42.14
N LEU A 16 -4.48 3.61 -41.77
CA LEU A 16 -4.48 2.35 -41.04
C LEU A 16 -5.14 2.61 -39.68
N ALA A 17 -6.40 2.19 -39.55
CA ALA A 17 -7.04 2.12 -38.25
C ALA A 17 -6.20 1.17 -37.38
N SER A 18 -5.52 1.73 -36.38
CA SER A 18 -4.91 0.93 -35.32
C SER A 18 -6.04 0.18 -34.62
N ALA A 19 -6.12 -1.13 -34.83
CA ALA A 19 -7.04 -1.96 -34.10
C ALA A 19 -6.76 -1.79 -32.60
N ASP A 20 -7.77 -1.35 -31.85
CA ASP A 20 -7.67 -1.34 -30.39
C ASP A 20 -7.31 -2.76 -29.93
N PRO A 21 -6.29 -2.93 -29.07
CA PRO A 21 -5.90 -4.25 -28.60
C PRO A 21 -7.10 -4.89 -27.91
N LYS A 22 -7.50 -6.07 -28.41
CA LYS A 22 -8.58 -6.88 -27.83
C LYS A 22 -8.35 -7.00 -26.32
N PRO A 23 -9.36 -6.74 -25.47
CA PRO A 23 -9.21 -6.88 -24.03
C PRO A 23 -8.67 -8.26 -23.68
N ALA A 24 -7.60 -8.31 -22.89
CA ALA A 24 -7.06 -9.57 -22.40
C ALA A 24 -8.16 -10.33 -21.63
N PRO A 25 -8.20 -11.68 -21.70
CA PRO A 25 -9.11 -12.48 -20.89
C PRO A 25 -8.98 -12.08 -19.42
N THR A 26 -10.10 -11.73 -18.79
CA THR A 26 -10.13 -11.41 -17.36
C THR A 26 -10.37 -12.67 -16.55
N GLY A 27 -9.84 -12.71 -15.33
CA GLY A 27 -9.99 -13.83 -14.40
C GLY A 27 -10.09 -13.33 -12.96
N LYS A 28 -10.65 -14.16 -12.07
CA LYS A 28 -10.78 -13.85 -10.65
C LYS A 28 -9.95 -14.83 -9.83
N ILE A 29 -9.14 -14.30 -8.91
CA ILE A 29 -8.43 -15.08 -7.90
C ILE A 29 -9.15 -14.91 -6.57
N THR A 30 -9.50 -16.02 -5.94
CA THR A 30 -10.10 -16.05 -4.60
C THR A 30 -9.40 -17.10 -3.76
N GLY A 31 -9.22 -16.84 -2.47
CA GLY A 31 -8.60 -17.79 -1.56
C GLY A 31 -8.82 -17.40 -0.10
N THR A 32 -8.47 -18.31 0.79
CA THR A 32 -8.40 -18.08 2.25
C THR A 32 -7.00 -18.47 2.71
N VAL A 33 -6.39 -17.65 3.56
CA VAL A 33 -5.08 -17.96 4.16
C VAL A 33 -5.34 -18.67 5.49
N ILE A 34 -4.84 -19.91 5.59
CA ILE A 34 -4.99 -20.77 6.76
C ILE A 34 -3.69 -20.73 7.56
N PHE A 35 -3.81 -20.66 8.88
CA PHE A 35 -2.70 -20.83 9.80
C PHE A 35 -2.51 -22.31 10.08
N ASP A 36 -1.32 -22.84 9.81
CA ASP A 36 -0.97 -24.23 10.10
C ASP A 36 -0.34 -24.34 11.50
N GLY A 37 -0.84 -25.30 12.30
CA GLY A 37 -0.43 -25.51 13.68
C GLY A 37 -1.25 -24.75 14.73
N VAL A 38 -0.72 -24.71 15.97
CA VAL A 38 -1.37 -24.09 17.13
C VAL A 38 -1.12 -22.57 17.10
N PRO A 39 -2.16 -21.72 17.05
CA PRO A 39 -1.97 -20.28 17.09
C PRO A 39 -1.25 -19.83 18.36
N PRO A 40 -0.27 -18.91 18.26
CA PRO A 40 0.40 -18.38 19.45
C PRO A 40 -0.60 -17.62 20.33
N VAL A 41 -0.42 -17.73 21.64
CA VAL A 41 -1.15 -16.89 22.60
C VAL A 41 -0.69 -15.44 22.42
N ARG A 42 -1.63 -14.56 22.11
CA ARG A 42 -1.36 -13.12 22.00
C ARG A 42 -1.08 -12.56 23.39
N LYS A 43 0.01 -11.80 23.52
CA LYS A 43 0.44 -11.18 24.77
C LYS A 43 -0.16 -9.79 24.92
N ASP A 44 -0.38 -9.35 26.15
CA ASP A 44 -0.71 -7.96 26.43
C ASP A 44 0.43 -7.02 26.02
N LEU A 45 0.07 -5.88 25.43
CA LEU A 45 1.02 -4.82 25.13
C LEU A 45 1.31 -4.00 26.38
N LYS A 46 2.60 -3.76 26.64
CA LYS A 46 3.07 -2.89 27.72
C LYS A 46 2.97 -1.43 27.27
N ARG A 47 1.86 -0.77 27.60
CA ARG A 47 1.50 0.60 27.17
C ARG A 47 1.57 1.63 28.29
N ASP A 48 2.09 1.23 29.45
CA ASP A 48 2.15 2.03 30.69
C ASP A 48 3.15 3.20 30.63
N THR A 49 4.02 3.22 29.62
CA THR A 49 4.98 4.31 29.41
C THR A 49 4.35 5.59 28.84
N ASP A 50 3.13 5.52 28.31
CA ASP A 50 2.37 6.69 27.83
C ASP A 50 0.95 6.68 28.43
N PRO A 51 0.55 7.73 29.19
CA PRO A 51 -0.77 7.78 29.84
C PRO A 51 -1.97 7.82 28.89
N TYR A 52 -1.80 8.27 27.64
CA TYR A 52 -2.85 8.21 26.63
C TYR A 52 -3.04 6.75 26.18
N CYS A 53 -1.95 6.06 25.86
CA CYS A 53 -1.97 4.66 25.42
C CYS A 53 -2.37 3.68 26.51
N ALA A 54 -2.00 3.93 27.77
CA ALA A 54 -2.33 3.10 28.92
C ALA A 54 -3.86 2.97 29.15
N LYS A 55 -4.67 3.91 28.65
CA LYS A 55 -6.14 3.89 28.76
C LYS A 55 -6.80 2.81 27.89
N ASN A 56 -6.08 2.30 26.89
CA ASN A 56 -6.60 1.30 25.96
C ASN A 56 -5.73 0.04 25.99
N PRO A 57 -6.03 -0.92 26.88
CA PRO A 57 -5.38 -2.23 26.88
C PRO A 57 -5.57 -2.93 25.53
N ALA A 58 -4.50 -3.52 25.00
CA ALA A 58 -4.58 -4.27 23.76
C ALA A 58 -3.59 -5.44 23.76
N LEU A 59 -3.89 -6.40 22.90
CA LEU A 59 -3.05 -7.57 22.66
C LEU A 59 -2.17 -7.34 21.42
N ALA A 60 -0.95 -7.87 21.45
CA ALA A 60 -0.06 -7.89 20.30
C ALA A 60 -0.76 -8.47 19.07
N ASP A 61 -0.54 -7.84 17.92
CA ASP A 61 -1.20 -8.11 16.64
C ASP A 61 -0.26 -8.79 15.62
N ASP A 62 0.91 -9.25 16.06
CA ASP A 62 1.91 -9.93 15.20
C ASP A 62 1.31 -11.15 14.47
N VAL A 63 0.48 -11.92 15.17
CA VAL A 63 -0.24 -13.08 14.62
C VAL A 63 -1.64 -13.12 15.21
N ILE A 64 -2.65 -12.91 14.36
CA ILE A 64 -4.07 -13.02 14.73
C ILE A 64 -4.73 -14.13 13.92
N VAL A 65 -5.14 -15.19 14.62
CA VAL A 65 -5.83 -16.33 14.02
C VAL A 65 -7.23 -16.46 14.58
N THR A 66 -8.23 -16.50 13.70
CA THR A 66 -9.64 -16.72 14.07
C THR A 66 -10.19 -17.89 13.27
N LYS A 67 -10.64 -18.95 13.95
CA LYS A 67 -11.16 -20.17 13.32
C LYS A 67 -10.19 -20.76 12.26
N GLY A 68 -8.89 -20.78 12.59
CA GLY A 68 -7.83 -21.28 11.71
C GLY A 68 -7.42 -20.32 10.57
N LYS A 69 -8.01 -19.13 10.45
CA LYS A 69 -7.72 -18.16 9.39
C LYS A 69 -6.83 -17.04 9.89
N LEU A 70 -5.82 -16.68 9.11
CA LEU A 70 -4.89 -15.60 9.43
C LEU A 70 -5.44 -14.23 8.99
N LYS A 71 -5.36 -13.24 9.87
CA LYS A 71 -5.71 -11.83 9.59
C LYS A 71 -4.49 -11.08 9.01
N ASP A 72 -4.74 -9.93 8.36
CA ASP A 72 -3.73 -8.95 7.94
C ASP A 72 -2.63 -9.52 7.02
N VAL A 73 -3.06 -10.31 6.03
CA VAL A 73 -2.16 -10.95 5.07
C VAL A 73 -2.09 -10.17 3.77
N PHE A 74 -0.88 -9.93 3.28
CA PHE A 74 -0.64 -9.41 1.93
C PHE A 74 -0.23 -10.52 0.97
N VAL A 75 -0.99 -10.69 -0.11
CA VAL A 75 -0.72 -11.68 -1.16
C VAL A 75 -0.21 -10.98 -2.40
N ARG A 76 1.02 -11.31 -2.81
CA ARG A 76 1.63 -10.81 -4.05
C ARG A 76 1.67 -11.91 -5.10
N ILE A 77 1.00 -11.67 -6.22
CA ILE A 77 1.06 -12.54 -7.40
C ILE A 77 2.17 -12.01 -8.32
N LYS A 78 3.10 -12.89 -8.70
CA LYS A 78 4.20 -12.58 -9.61
C LYS A 78 3.85 -13.02 -11.03
N ASN A 79 4.55 -12.46 -12.02
CA ASN A 79 4.43 -12.84 -13.44
C ASN A 79 3.01 -12.70 -14.01
N VAL A 80 2.28 -11.67 -13.57
CA VAL A 80 0.98 -11.34 -14.15
C VAL A 80 1.16 -10.87 -15.61
N PRO A 81 0.30 -11.30 -16.55
CA PRO A 81 0.35 -10.83 -17.93
C PRO A 81 0.29 -9.30 -18.00
N ALA A 82 1.01 -8.72 -18.96
CA ALA A 82 0.93 -7.29 -19.21
C ALA A 82 -0.52 -6.90 -19.54
N GLY A 83 -1.03 -5.90 -18.85
CA GLY A 83 -2.40 -5.42 -18.99
C GLY A 83 -2.57 -4.08 -18.29
N ARG A 84 -3.74 -3.47 -18.47
CA ARG A 84 -4.07 -2.20 -17.81
C ARG A 84 -4.30 -2.45 -16.33
N ILE A 85 -3.26 -2.28 -15.51
CA ILE A 85 -3.39 -2.26 -14.05
C ILE A 85 -3.72 -0.83 -13.65
N THR A 86 -4.95 -0.60 -13.19
CA THR A 86 -5.30 0.67 -12.54
C THR A 86 -4.69 0.66 -11.15
N ALA A 87 -3.77 1.59 -10.88
CA ALA A 87 -3.22 1.74 -9.53
C ALA A 87 -4.36 2.15 -8.57
N PRO A 88 -4.47 1.50 -7.40
CA PRO A 88 -5.39 1.96 -6.37
C PRO A 88 -4.97 3.35 -5.87
N PRO A 89 -5.88 4.09 -5.21
CA PRO A 89 -5.54 5.33 -4.53
C PRO A 89 -4.36 5.16 -3.56
N ALA A 90 -3.65 6.26 -3.30
CA ALA A 90 -2.62 6.32 -2.28
C ALA A 90 -3.21 5.82 -0.93
N PRO A 91 -2.55 4.85 -0.28
CA PRO A 91 -3.06 4.33 0.99
C PRO A 91 -2.84 5.33 2.12
N VAL A 92 -3.75 5.30 3.10
CA VAL A 92 -3.61 6.01 4.37
C VAL A 92 -3.29 4.99 5.47
N ILE A 93 -2.21 5.24 6.21
CA ILE A 93 -1.88 4.52 7.44
C ILE A 93 -2.17 5.47 8.60
N ASP A 94 -3.00 5.04 9.54
CA ASP A 94 -3.42 5.85 10.68
C ASP A 94 -2.80 5.33 11.97
N GLN A 95 -2.21 6.23 12.76
CA GLN A 95 -1.83 5.96 14.13
C GLN A 95 -3.05 6.22 15.00
N ARG A 96 -3.68 5.13 15.42
CA ARG A 96 -4.89 5.14 16.23
C ARG A 96 -4.87 4.00 17.23
N ASP A 97 -5.42 4.23 18.41
CA ASP A 97 -5.39 3.30 19.53
C ASP A 97 -3.97 2.86 19.90
N CYS A 98 -3.00 3.76 19.68
CA CYS A 98 -1.57 3.52 19.79
C CYS A 98 -1.11 2.29 19.00
N THR A 99 -1.56 2.19 17.75
CA THR A 99 -1.16 1.18 16.73
C THR A 99 -1.20 1.80 15.32
N TYR A 100 -0.48 1.22 14.37
CA TYR A 100 -0.67 1.52 12.96
C TYR A 100 -1.83 0.70 12.37
N SER A 101 -2.77 1.38 11.71
CA SER A 101 -3.92 0.77 11.05
C SER A 101 -4.08 1.30 9.62
N PRO A 102 -4.21 0.42 8.60
CA PRO A 102 -4.16 -1.04 8.69
C PRO A 102 -2.73 -1.57 8.98
N ARG A 103 -2.64 -2.75 9.59
CA ARG A 103 -1.37 -3.42 9.92
C ARG A 103 -0.53 -3.74 8.69
N VAL A 104 -1.18 -4.11 7.59
CA VAL A 104 -0.52 -4.38 6.30
C VAL A 104 -1.31 -3.75 5.16
N ILE A 105 -0.61 -3.12 4.23
CA ILE A 105 -1.21 -2.52 3.03
C ILE A 105 -0.31 -2.70 1.80
N GLY A 106 -0.94 -2.79 0.63
CA GLY A 106 -0.25 -2.73 -0.65
C GLY A 106 -0.08 -1.30 -1.13
N VAL A 107 1.13 -0.96 -1.59
CA VAL A 107 1.44 0.33 -2.20
C VAL A 107 1.82 0.11 -3.66
N ALA A 108 1.19 0.87 -4.57
CA ALA A 108 1.59 0.84 -5.97
C ALA A 108 2.97 1.51 -6.16
N PRO A 109 3.82 1.01 -7.07
CA PRO A 109 5.10 1.67 -7.37
C PRO A 109 4.91 3.14 -7.72
N GLY A 110 5.70 4.02 -7.08
CA GLY A 110 5.65 5.46 -7.29
C GLY A 110 4.48 6.18 -6.61
N ALA A 111 3.58 5.47 -5.92
CA ALA A 111 2.55 6.11 -5.11
C ALA A 111 3.16 6.70 -3.83
N LYS A 112 2.59 7.83 -3.39
CA LYS A 112 2.82 8.35 -2.04
C LYS A 112 2.00 7.55 -1.02
N ILE A 113 2.49 7.52 0.21
CA ILE A 113 1.80 6.96 1.38
C ILE A 113 1.37 8.15 2.25
N ALA A 114 0.09 8.22 2.57
CA ALA A 114 -0.41 9.17 3.55
C ALA A 114 -0.32 8.57 4.94
N ILE A 115 0.16 9.33 5.92
CA ILE A 115 0.21 8.88 7.32
C ILE A 115 -0.48 9.91 8.21
N ARG A 116 -1.40 9.42 9.04
CA ARG A 116 -2.20 10.21 9.97
C ARG A 116 -1.85 9.86 11.41
N ASN A 117 -2.02 10.83 12.29
CA ASN A 117 -2.08 10.59 13.73
C ASN A 117 -3.45 11.01 14.27
N SER A 118 -4.30 10.03 14.52
CA SER A 118 -5.61 10.23 15.15
C SER A 118 -5.55 10.11 16.66
N ASP A 119 -4.43 9.65 17.22
CA ASP A 119 -4.20 9.61 18.64
C ASP A 119 -3.95 11.01 19.22
N GLY A 120 -4.28 11.15 20.50
CA GLY A 120 -4.03 12.35 21.30
C GLY A 120 -2.62 12.42 21.89
N THR A 121 -1.67 11.62 21.39
CA THR A 121 -0.27 11.60 21.84
C THR A 121 0.70 11.66 20.66
N PHE A 122 1.97 11.93 20.95
CA PHE A 122 3.03 11.98 19.96
C PHE A 122 3.40 10.58 19.49
N HIS A 123 3.62 10.44 18.20
CA HIS A 123 4.25 9.28 17.60
C HIS A 123 5.36 9.72 16.63
N ASN A 124 6.17 8.78 16.18
CA ASN A 124 7.02 9.01 15.02
C ASN A 124 6.82 7.88 14.03
N VAL A 125 7.01 8.21 12.76
CA VAL A 125 6.96 7.23 11.69
C VAL A 125 8.41 6.89 11.32
N ASN A 126 8.89 5.71 11.69
CA ASN A 126 10.18 5.17 11.25
C ASN A 126 9.99 4.01 10.27
N GLY A 127 10.59 4.14 9.09
CA GLY A 127 10.35 3.29 7.95
C GLY A 127 11.65 2.75 7.44
N SER A 128 11.72 1.44 7.25
CA SER A 128 12.94 0.79 6.79
C SER A 128 12.66 -0.34 5.81
N VAL A 129 13.63 -0.62 4.95
CA VAL A 129 13.63 -1.82 4.10
C VAL A 129 14.84 -2.65 4.49
N SER A 130 14.60 -3.87 5.00
CA SER A 130 15.67 -4.76 5.46
C SER A 130 16.63 -4.05 6.44
N GLY A 131 16.07 -3.30 7.39
CA GLY A 131 16.80 -2.53 8.40
C GLY A 131 17.49 -1.26 7.89
N LYS A 132 17.44 -0.95 6.59
CA LYS A 132 17.95 0.32 6.05
C LYS A 132 16.89 1.40 6.15
N LEU A 133 17.20 2.47 6.87
CA LEU A 133 16.30 3.60 7.08
C LEU A 133 15.92 4.26 5.75
N LEU A 134 14.62 4.41 5.51
CA LEU A 134 14.06 5.24 4.44
C LEU A 134 13.68 6.62 4.98
N TRP A 135 12.94 6.65 6.09
CA TRP A 135 12.46 7.88 6.71
C TRP A 135 12.31 7.71 8.21
N ASN A 136 12.47 8.81 8.94
CA ASN A 136 12.09 8.94 10.34
C ASN A 136 11.47 10.32 10.52
N LYS A 137 10.17 10.39 10.79
CA LYS A 137 9.42 11.66 10.83
C LYS A 137 8.66 11.79 12.16
N PRO A 138 8.78 12.93 12.86
CA PRO A 138 7.92 13.19 14.03
C PRO A 138 6.47 13.40 13.58
N MET A 139 5.52 13.05 14.46
CA MET A 139 4.10 13.31 14.23
C MET A 139 3.38 13.52 15.57
N ALA A 140 3.22 14.78 15.97
CA ALA A 140 2.45 15.15 17.15
C ALA A 140 0.94 14.98 16.90
N ALA A 141 0.17 14.99 17.99
CA ALA A 141 -1.29 14.98 17.91
C ALA A 141 -1.78 16.21 17.12
N LYS A 142 -2.69 15.98 16.16
CA LYS A 142 -3.28 17.01 15.26
C LYS A 142 -2.32 17.64 14.25
N ASP A 143 -1.11 17.11 14.08
CA ASP A 143 -0.29 17.47 12.93
C ASP A 143 -1.04 17.13 11.62
N PRO A 144 -0.80 17.88 10.54
CA PRO A 144 -1.32 17.50 9.23
C PRO A 144 -0.79 16.12 8.82
N ASP A 145 -1.58 15.39 8.03
CA ASP A 145 -1.16 14.11 7.48
C ASP A 145 0.17 14.26 6.71
N LEU A 146 1.12 13.34 6.96
CA LEU A 146 2.33 13.26 6.15
C LEU A 146 1.99 12.64 4.79
N ALA A 147 2.65 13.13 3.73
CA ALA A 147 2.64 12.52 2.41
C ALA A 147 4.07 12.08 2.05
N LEU A 148 4.37 10.80 2.24
CA LEU A 148 5.71 10.24 2.06
C LEU A 148 5.84 9.56 0.71
N ASP A 149 6.95 9.81 0.01
CA ASP A 149 7.34 8.90 -1.06
C ASP A 149 7.75 7.56 -0.44
N ALA A 150 7.20 6.45 -0.94
CA ALA A 150 7.47 5.13 -0.38
C ALA A 150 8.98 4.82 -0.36
N GLY A 151 9.73 5.29 -1.35
CA GLY A 151 11.20 5.14 -1.40
C GLY A 151 11.69 3.70 -1.60
N ALA A 152 10.79 2.74 -1.74
CA ALA A 152 11.07 1.33 -1.91
C ALA A 152 10.83 0.87 -3.37
N LYS A 153 11.56 -0.16 -3.78
CA LYS A 153 11.42 -0.79 -5.09
C LYS A 153 10.22 -1.74 -5.10
N PRO A 154 9.62 -2.01 -6.28
CA PRO A 154 8.55 -2.98 -6.41
C PRO A 154 8.93 -4.32 -5.76
N GLY A 155 8.16 -4.69 -4.74
CA GLY A 155 8.30 -5.97 -4.08
C GLY A 155 9.23 -6.01 -2.87
N GLU A 156 9.82 -4.89 -2.49
CA GLU A 156 10.36 -4.69 -1.15
C GLU A 156 9.21 -4.50 -0.14
N VAL A 157 9.49 -4.83 1.12
CA VAL A 157 8.57 -4.59 2.25
C VAL A 157 9.17 -3.47 3.07
N ILE A 158 8.35 -2.46 3.35
CA ILE A 158 8.70 -1.37 4.27
C ILE A 158 8.15 -1.75 5.63
N ASP A 159 9.04 -1.97 6.59
CA ASP A 159 8.68 -2.08 7.99
C ASP A 159 8.45 -0.67 8.54
N VAL A 160 7.29 -0.45 9.17
CA VAL A 160 6.91 0.82 9.78
C VAL A 160 6.77 0.61 11.27
N VAL A 161 7.53 1.38 12.06
CA VAL A 161 7.59 1.25 13.52
C VAL A 161 7.55 2.63 14.17
N CYS A 162 7.02 2.69 15.39
CA CYS A 162 7.17 3.84 16.26
C CYS A 162 8.33 3.60 17.24
N ASN A 163 9.30 4.51 17.29
CA ASN A 163 10.42 4.41 18.23
C ASN A 163 10.04 4.86 19.65
N VAL A 164 8.98 5.66 19.78
CA VAL A 164 8.45 6.09 21.09
C VAL A 164 7.59 5.01 21.72
N HIS A 165 6.85 4.27 20.89
CA HIS A 165 5.93 3.22 21.30
C HIS A 165 6.34 1.91 20.63
N PRO A 166 7.30 1.15 21.19
CA PRO A 166 7.94 0.00 20.52
C PRO A 166 7.02 -1.19 20.23
N TRP A 167 5.77 -1.14 20.70
CA TRP A 167 4.74 -2.12 20.36
C TRP A 167 4.04 -1.84 19.02
N MET A 168 4.27 -0.65 18.44
CA MET A 168 3.68 -0.21 17.17
C MET A 168 4.55 -0.57 15.99
#